data_AF-A0A7J7K7P6-F1
#
_entry.id   AF-A0A7J7K7P6-F1
#
_cell.length_a   1.000
_cell.length_b   1.000
_cell.length_c   1.000
_cell.angle_alpha   90.00
_cell.angle_beta   90.00
_cell.angle_gamma   90.00
#
_symmetry.space_group_name_H-M   'P 1'
#
loop_
_entity.id
_entity.type
_entity.pdbx_description
1 polymer ?
#
loop_
_entity_poly.entity_id
_entity_poly.type
_entity_poly.pdbx_seq_one_letter_code
_entity_poly.pdbx_strand_id
1 'polypeptide(L)'
;MSIDVTKERSLAQYTEGKRLAASSALYQLHCESWTRQWQESRIDVWSSDLLTTQTVYGCQYYLMSSLPSLSYYQSFAPGEFFGLSPESLAYGDMSEDDYLGHVFWDQETWMYSPFLLLQPQLAQSMLNTRLRVLNQARKNAVNNKVERRSVSMGTRRVRNPSVTI
;
A
#
# COMPACT_ATOMS: atom_id res chain seq x y z
N MET A 1 5.35 7.23 3.07
CA MET A 1 6.29 7.77 4.06
C MET A 1 7.19 6.63 4.52
N SER A 2 8.49 6.66 4.19
CA SER A 2 9.45 5.67 4.72
C SER A 2 10.06 6.26 5.99
N ILE A 3 9.89 5.59 7.12
CA ILE A 3 10.51 5.97 8.39
C ILE A 3 11.71 5.04 8.55
N ASP A 4 12.92 5.60 8.48
CA ASP A 4 14.12 4.81 8.75
C ASP A 4 14.21 4.51 10.24
N VAL A 5 14.61 3.29 10.56
CA VAL A 5 14.71 2.80 11.95
C VAL A 5 16.02 3.22 12.62
N THR A 6 16.99 3.74 11.86
CA THR A 6 18.31 4.16 12.36
C THR A 6 18.52 5.67 12.21
N LYS A 7 19.04 6.28 13.28
CA LYS A 7 19.36 7.73 13.30
C LYS A 7 20.46 8.06 12.29
N GLU A 8 21.43 7.17 12.15
CA GLU A 8 22.58 7.34 11.26
C GLU A 8 22.14 7.41 9.80
N ARG A 9 21.31 6.47 9.33
CA ARG A 9 20.78 6.47 7.96
C ARG A 9 19.86 7.65 7.71
N SER A 10 19.00 7.97 8.67
CA SER A 10 18.13 9.16 8.60
C SER A 10 18.94 10.45 8.40
N LEU A 11 20.00 10.64 9.19
CA LEU A 11 20.85 11.82 9.10
C LEU A 11 21.64 11.87 7.79
N ALA A 12 22.13 10.72 7.32
CA ALA A 12 22.83 10.60 6.05
C ALA A 12 21.91 10.98 4.87
N GLN A 13 20.70 10.42 4.80
CA GLN A 13 19.73 10.73 3.75
C GLN A 13 19.26 12.20 3.81
N TYR A 14 19.05 12.75 4.99
CA TYR A 14 18.71 14.17 5.16
C TYR A 14 19.84 15.10 4.68
N THR A 15 21.08 14.78 5.03
CA THR A 15 22.25 15.58 4.61
C THR A 15 22.42 15.55 3.10
N GLU A 16 22.29 14.37 2.50
CA GLU A 16 22.35 14.20 1.04
C GLU A 16 21.20 14.93 0.33
N GLY A 17 19.97 14.81 0.84
CA GLY A 17 18.81 15.53 0.32
C GLY A 17 19.01 17.04 0.32
N LYS A 18 19.56 17.62 1.41
CA LYS A 18 19.90 19.05 1.46
C LYS A 18 20.97 19.44 0.44
N ARG A 19 22.01 18.62 0.26
CA ARG A 19 23.08 18.86 -0.72
C ARG A 19 22.53 18.88 -2.15
N LEU A 20 21.66 17.93 -2.49
CA LEU A 20 21.00 17.86 -3.79
C LEU A 20 20.01 19.02 -3.99
N ALA A 21 19.27 19.42 -2.96
CA ALA A 21 18.36 20.56 -3.03
C ALA A 21 19.11 21.88 -3.29
N ALA A 22 20.25 22.09 -2.62
CA ALA A 22 21.07 23.29 -2.78
C ALA A 22 21.67 23.45 -4.19
N SER A 23 21.85 22.35 -4.92
CA SER A 23 22.38 22.34 -6.29
C SER A 23 21.29 22.26 -7.37
N SER A 24 20.00 22.33 -6.99
CA SER A 24 18.83 22.06 -7.86
C SER A 24 18.79 20.64 -8.48
N ALA A 25 19.80 19.81 -8.24
CA ALA A 25 19.89 18.44 -8.72
C ALA A 25 18.75 17.57 -8.20
N LEU A 26 18.22 17.85 -7.00
CA LEU A 26 17.09 17.10 -6.43
C LEU A 26 15.86 17.13 -7.35
N TYR A 27 15.52 18.31 -7.87
CA TYR A 27 14.38 18.46 -8.78
C TYR A 27 14.63 17.78 -10.13
N GLN A 28 15.85 17.89 -10.67
CA GLN A 28 16.22 17.23 -11.91
C GLN A 28 16.12 15.71 -11.79
N LEU A 29 16.68 15.12 -10.72
CA LEU A 29 16.60 13.68 -10.44
C LEU A 29 15.14 13.21 -10.24
N HIS A 30 14.30 14.04 -9.62
CA HIS A 30 12.87 13.78 -9.49
C HIS A 30 12.18 13.71 -10.86
N CYS A 31 12.38 14.73 -11.70
CA CYS A 31 11.82 14.78 -13.06
C CYS A 31 12.30 13.63 -13.93
N GLU A 32 13.58 13.28 -13.86
CA GLU A 32 14.16 12.14 -14.58
C GLU A 32 13.54 10.81 -14.14
N SER A 33 13.36 10.63 -12.83
CA SER A 33 12.75 9.43 -12.27
C SER A 33 11.30 9.27 -12.73
N TRP A 34 10.50 10.35 -12.67
CA TRP A 34 9.14 10.35 -13.20
C TRP A 34 9.10 10.13 -14.71
N THR A 35 10.00 10.77 -15.46
CA THR A 35 10.09 10.60 -16.92
C THR A 35 10.30 9.13 -17.28
N ARG A 36 11.24 8.45 -16.60
CA ARG A 36 11.47 7.01 -16.80
C ARG A 36 10.23 6.20 -16.45
N GLN A 37 9.60 6.48 -15.31
CA GLN A 37 8.40 5.75 -14.89
C GLN A 37 7.25 5.90 -15.91
N TRP A 38 6.99 7.11 -16.40
CA TRP A 38 5.99 7.34 -17.45
C TRP A 38 6.37 6.65 -18.76
N GLN A 39 7.64 6.64 -19.16
CA GLN A 39 8.06 5.94 -20.39
C GLN A 39 7.82 4.43 -20.33
N GLU A 40 7.93 3.82 -19.15
CA GLU A 40 7.79 2.38 -18.97
C GLU A 40 6.34 1.91 -18.80
N SER A 41 5.46 2.74 -18.21
CA SER A 41 4.12 2.30 -17.78
C SER A 41 2.97 3.24 -18.10
N ARG A 42 3.15 4.23 -18.99
CA ARG A 42 2.06 5.13 -19.39
C ARG A 42 1.03 4.42 -20.27
N ILE A 43 -0.24 4.63 -19.93
CA ILE A 43 -1.37 4.31 -20.79
C ILE A 43 -1.81 5.58 -21.49
N ASP A 44 -1.66 5.62 -22.82
CA ASP A 44 -2.13 6.70 -23.67
C ASP A 44 -3.57 6.43 -24.15
N VAL A 45 -4.43 7.44 -24.05
CA VAL A 45 -5.81 7.38 -24.56
C VAL A 45 -5.98 8.42 -25.64
N TRP A 46 -6.19 7.95 -26.87
CA TRP A 46 -6.54 8.82 -28.00
C TRP A 46 -8.01 9.22 -27.90
N SER A 47 -8.27 10.37 -27.30
CA SER A 47 -9.59 11.00 -27.18
C SER A 47 -9.53 12.43 -27.71
N SER A 48 -10.62 12.89 -28.32
CA SER A 48 -10.81 14.31 -28.63
C SER A 48 -11.17 15.13 -27.38
N ASP A 49 -11.57 14.46 -26.28
CA ASP A 49 -11.83 15.08 -24.99
C ASP A 49 -10.56 15.10 -24.13
N LEU A 50 -10.04 16.30 -23.86
CA LEU A 50 -8.87 16.52 -23.03
C LEU A 50 -9.08 16.04 -21.59
N LEU A 51 -10.32 16.16 -21.07
CA LEU A 51 -10.62 15.79 -19.69
C LEU A 51 -10.41 14.29 -19.49
N THR A 52 -10.91 13.46 -20.39
CA THR A 52 -10.71 12.00 -20.35
C THR A 52 -9.22 11.63 -20.27
N THR A 53 -8.37 12.21 -21.13
CA THR A 53 -6.93 11.94 -21.11
C THR A 53 -6.29 12.40 -19.79
N GLN A 54 -6.65 13.59 -19.30
CA GLN A 54 -6.16 14.11 -18.02
C GLN A 54 -6.60 13.27 -16.82
N THR A 55 -7.84 12.79 -16.81
CA THR A 55 -8.35 11.89 -15.76
C THR A 55 -7.56 10.59 -15.73
N VAL A 56 -7.29 9.99 -16.89
CA VAL A 56 -6.51 8.74 -16.97
C VAL A 56 -5.08 8.95 -16.48
N TYR A 57 -4.43 10.07 -16.82
CA TYR A 57 -3.11 10.40 -16.28
C TYR A 57 -3.15 10.72 -14.78
N GLY A 58 -4.19 11.39 -14.30
CA GLY A 58 -4.41 11.63 -12.88
C GLY A 58 -4.50 10.33 -12.09
N CYS A 59 -5.37 9.41 -12.50
CA CYS A 59 -5.51 8.09 -11.87
C CYS A 59 -4.20 7.30 -11.86
N GLN A 60 -3.49 7.29 -12.98
CA GLN A 60 -2.17 6.67 -13.10
C GLN A 60 -1.14 7.29 -12.15
N TYR A 61 -1.09 8.62 -12.09
CA TYR A 61 -0.21 9.36 -11.19
C TYR A 61 -0.48 8.97 -9.72
N TYR A 62 -1.75 8.94 -9.30
CA TYR A 62 -2.12 8.56 -7.94
C TYR A 62 -1.60 7.16 -7.61
N LEU A 63 -1.91 6.16 -8.45
CA LEU A 63 -1.48 4.78 -8.23
C LEU A 63 0.06 4.64 -8.18
N MET A 64 0.77 5.27 -9.12
CA MET A 64 2.23 5.19 -9.19
C MET A 64 2.93 5.93 -8.04
N SER A 65 2.39 7.07 -7.60
CA SER A 65 2.95 7.85 -6.49
C SER A 65 2.84 7.14 -5.13
N SER A 66 1.90 6.19 -4.99
CA SER A 66 1.75 5.38 -3.78
C SER A 66 2.71 4.20 -3.70
N LEU A 67 3.44 3.89 -4.77
CA LEU A 67 4.40 2.80 -4.83
C LEU A 67 5.84 3.30 -4.65
N PRO A 68 6.75 2.46 -4.13
CA PRO A 68 8.17 2.74 -4.22
C PRO A 68 8.60 2.85 -5.69
N SER A 69 9.55 3.73 -6.00
CA SER A 69 10.11 3.78 -7.35
C SER A 69 10.79 2.46 -7.69
N LEU A 70 10.74 2.05 -8.96
CA LEU A 70 11.29 0.78 -9.40
C LEU A 70 12.80 0.65 -9.14
N SER A 71 13.55 1.75 -9.34
CA SER A 71 14.97 1.82 -9.02
C SER A 71 15.24 1.66 -7.52
N TYR A 72 14.38 2.23 -6.68
CA TYR A 72 14.46 2.07 -5.23
C TYR A 72 14.07 0.65 -4.79
N TYR A 73 13.08 0.03 -5.43
CA TYR A 73 12.65 -1.35 -5.17
C TYR A 73 13.76 -2.39 -5.42
N GLN A 74 14.66 -2.16 -6.37
CA GLN A 74 15.80 -3.08 -6.57
C GLN A 74 16.81 -3.02 -5.40
N SER A 75 16.85 -1.90 -4.68
CA SER A 75 17.74 -1.67 -3.52
C SER A 75 17.08 -1.95 -2.17
N PHE A 76 15.85 -2.47 -2.17
CA PHE A 76 14.99 -2.55 -1.01
C PHE A 76 15.50 -3.56 0.03
N ALA A 77 15.64 -3.12 1.28
CA ALA A 77 15.73 -4.06 2.39
C ALA A 77 14.35 -4.70 2.64
N PRO A 78 14.28 -5.98 3.05
CA PRO A 78 13.01 -6.62 3.41
C PRO A 78 12.27 -5.79 4.48
N GLY A 79 11.11 -5.24 4.11
CA GLY A 79 10.19 -4.62 5.07
C GLY A 79 9.87 -3.14 4.86
N GLU A 80 10.48 -2.43 3.92
CA GLU A 80 10.27 -0.97 3.77
C GLU A 80 8.95 -0.56 3.07
N PHE A 81 8.21 -1.51 2.48
CA PHE A 81 6.93 -1.29 1.77
C PHE A 81 5.86 -2.12 2.45
N PHE A 82 4.74 -1.49 2.80
CA PHE A 82 3.68 -2.11 3.57
C PHE A 82 2.43 -2.44 2.76
N GLY A 83 2.32 -1.89 1.55
CA GLY A 83 1.20 -2.10 0.65
C GLY A 83 0.53 -0.77 0.30
N LEU A 84 -0.59 -0.87 -0.41
CA LEU A 84 -1.42 0.25 -0.82
C LEU A 84 -2.71 0.26 0.00
N SER A 85 -2.99 1.40 0.60
CA SER A 85 -4.33 1.75 1.09
C SER A 85 -5.13 2.30 -0.10
N PRO A 86 -6.48 2.13 -0.14
CA PRO A 86 -7.35 2.83 -1.10
C PRO A 86 -7.14 4.35 -1.08
N GLU A 87 -6.71 4.88 0.06
CA GLU A 87 -6.24 6.24 0.21
C GLU A 87 -4.72 6.32 -0.05
N SER A 88 -4.32 7.20 -0.97
CA SER A 88 -2.91 7.49 -1.24
C SER A 88 -2.38 8.53 -0.24
N LEU A 89 -1.06 8.62 -0.08
CA LEU A 89 -0.32 9.64 0.70
C LEU A 89 -0.63 11.11 0.31
N ALA A 90 -1.51 11.33 -0.67
CA ALA A 90 -1.83 12.62 -1.25
C ALA A 90 -3.07 13.29 -0.66
N TYR A 91 -3.81 12.64 0.26
CA TYR A 91 -4.85 13.32 1.02
C TYR A 91 -4.25 13.85 2.33
N GLY A 92 -4.13 15.18 2.43
CA GLY A 92 -3.53 15.88 3.56
C GLY A 92 -4.56 16.32 4.61
N ASP A 93 -5.73 15.70 4.62
CA ASP A 93 -6.78 16.03 5.58
C ASP A 93 -6.59 15.20 6.86
N MET A 94 -6.25 15.88 7.95
CA MET A 94 -6.07 15.29 9.28
C MET A 94 -7.38 15.22 10.07
N SER A 95 -8.51 15.63 9.47
CA SER A 95 -9.80 15.75 10.16
C SER A 95 -10.71 14.52 10.03
N GLU A 96 -10.41 13.60 9.10
CA GLU A 96 -11.08 12.31 8.98
C GLU A 96 -10.06 11.16 9.10
N ASP A 97 -10.38 10.14 9.92
CA ASP A 97 -9.59 8.92 10.09
C ASP A 97 -9.75 8.01 8.85
N ASP A 98 -9.30 8.50 7.69
CA ASP A 98 -9.46 7.85 6.39
C ASP A 98 -8.58 6.60 6.30
N TYR A 99 -9.19 5.43 6.54
CA TYR A 99 -8.59 4.09 6.45
C TYR A 99 -7.26 3.86 7.20
N LEU A 100 -6.67 4.86 7.84
CA LEU A 100 -5.44 4.84 8.67
C LEU A 100 -4.24 4.18 7.98
N GLY A 101 -4.16 4.27 6.65
CA GLY A 101 -3.14 3.58 5.86
C GLY A 101 -3.25 2.05 5.88
N HIS A 102 -4.39 1.49 6.29
CA HIS A 102 -4.60 0.04 6.27
C HIS A 102 -4.70 -0.51 4.84
N VAL A 103 -4.15 -1.71 4.66
CA VAL A 103 -4.13 -2.41 3.37
C VAL A 103 -5.27 -3.42 3.31
N PHE A 104 -6.25 -3.13 2.47
CA PHE A 104 -7.46 -3.94 2.26
C PHE A 104 -7.34 -4.85 1.04
N TRP A 105 -8.38 -5.65 0.79
CA TRP A 105 -8.53 -6.49 -0.41
C TRP A 105 -8.51 -5.69 -1.72
N ASP A 106 -8.78 -4.38 -1.64
CA ASP A 106 -8.67 -3.41 -2.73
C ASP A 106 -7.29 -3.41 -3.40
N GLN A 107 -6.21 -3.66 -2.63
CA GLN A 107 -4.86 -3.77 -3.17
C GLN A 107 -4.79 -4.81 -4.28
N GLU A 108 -5.25 -6.04 -4.02
CA GLU A 108 -5.19 -7.13 -5.00
C GLU A 108 -6.35 -7.12 -6.00
N THR A 109 -7.49 -6.52 -5.64
CA THR A 109 -8.70 -6.56 -6.46
C THR A 109 -8.76 -5.42 -7.48
N TRP A 110 -8.46 -4.19 -7.05
CA TRP A 110 -8.67 -2.98 -7.85
C TRP A 110 -7.35 -2.35 -8.31
N MET A 111 -6.31 -2.39 -7.47
CA MET A 111 -5.06 -1.67 -7.73
C MET A 111 -3.97 -2.51 -8.37
N TYR A 112 -4.00 -3.83 -8.23
CA TYR A 112 -2.92 -4.74 -8.65
C TYR A 112 -2.80 -4.92 -10.17
N SER A 113 -3.93 -5.01 -10.87
CA SER A 113 -3.97 -5.42 -12.28
C SER A 113 -3.12 -4.53 -13.21
N PRO A 114 -3.15 -3.18 -13.13
CA PRO A 114 -2.30 -2.34 -13.96
C PRO A 114 -0.80 -2.61 -13.75
N PHE A 115 -0.37 -2.84 -12.51
CA PHE A 115 1.04 -3.12 -12.20
C PHE A 115 1.46 -4.51 -12.62
N LEU A 116 0.58 -5.51 -12.54
CA LEU A 116 0.89 -6.83 -13.06
C LEU A 116 1.24 -6.79 -14.55
N LEU A 117 0.52 -5.97 -15.33
CA LEU A 117 0.71 -5.86 -16.77
C LEU A 117 1.90 -4.97 -17.15
N LEU A 118 2.06 -3.83 -16.47
CA LEU A 118 2.99 -2.78 -16.88
C LEU A 118 4.32 -2.81 -16.10
N GLN A 119 4.30 -3.23 -14.83
CA GLN A 119 5.45 -3.18 -13.91
C GLN A 119 5.46 -4.40 -12.98
N PRO A 120 5.71 -5.62 -13.52
CA PRO A 120 5.54 -6.87 -12.78
C PRO A 120 6.42 -6.99 -11.52
N GLN A 121 7.55 -6.28 -11.46
CA GLN A 121 8.39 -6.22 -10.25
C GLN A 121 7.67 -5.49 -9.10
N LEU A 122 6.94 -4.41 -9.40
CA LEU A 122 6.13 -3.72 -8.39
C LEU A 122 4.92 -4.58 -7.98
N ALA A 123 4.30 -5.29 -8.93
CA ALA A 123 3.25 -6.26 -8.61
C ALA A 123 3.75 -7.36 -7.66
N GLN A 124 4.95 -7.88 -7.88
CA GLN A 124 5.59 -8.82 -6.95
C GLN A 124 5.76 -8.21 -5.56
N SER A 125 6.18 -6.94 -5.48
CA SER A 125 6.31 -6.22 -4.20
C SER A 125 4.99 -6.17 -3.41
N MET A 126 3.87 -5.96 -4.11
CA MET A 126 2.53 -5.95 -3.50
C MET A 126 2.18 -7.30 -2.88
N LEU A 127 2.43 -8.41 -3.58
CA LEU A 127 2.17 -9.75 -3.05
C LEU A 127 3.11 -10.12 -1.89
N ASN A 128 4.37 -9.66 -1.95
CA ASN A 128 5.33 -9.88 -0.87
C ASN A 128 4.87 -9.26 0.46
N THR A 129 4.07 -8.19 0.44
CA THR A 129 3.51 -7.62 1.69
C THR A 129 2.57 -8.61 2.40
N ARG A 130 1.82 -9.43 1.64
CA ARG A 130 0.95 -10.50 2.17
C ARG A 130 1.74 -11.68 2.71
N LEU A 131 2.79 -12.10 2.01
CA LEU A 131 3.64 -13.19 2.47
C LEU A 131 4.32 -12.87 3.81
N ARG A 132 4.74 -11.62 4.01
CA ARG A 132 5.34 -11.17 5.28
C ARG A 132 4.39 -11.33 6.48
N VAL A 133 3.09 -11.09 6.29
CA VAL A 133 2.08 -11.19 7.37
C VAL A 133 1.40 -12.55 7.45
N LEU A 134 1.79 -13.53 6.61
CA LEU A 134 1.17 -14.85 6.52
C LEU A 134 1.14 -15.58 7.87
N ASN A 135 2.24 -15.51 8.63
CA ASN A 135 2.30 -16.13 9.96
C ASN A 135 1.31 -15.48 10.95
N GLN A 136 1.12 -14.17 10.87
CA GLN A 136 0.14 -13.48 11.70
C GLN A 136 -1.29 -13.83 11.27
N ALA A 137 -1.56 -13.93 9.97
CA ALA A 137 -2.85 -14.38 9.45
C ALA A 137 -3.20 -15.80 9.95
N ARG A 138 -2.22 -16.72 9.97
CA ARG A 138 -2.39 -18.07 10.54
C ARG A 138 -2.74 -18.03 12.04
N LYS A 139 -2.05 -17.21 12.83
CA LYS A 139 -2.36 -17.01 14.26
C LYS A 139 -3.78 -16.47 14.46
N ASN A 140 -4.17 -15.46 13.69
CA ASN A 140 -5.51 -14.88 13.75
C ASN A 140 -6.60 -15.92 13.41
N ALA A 141 -6.36 -16.79 12.43
CA ALA A 141 -7.29 -17.87 12.09
C ALA A 141 -7.48 -18.88 13.22
N VAL A 142 -6.43 -19.20 13.98
CA VAL A 142 -6.52 -20.07 15.16
C VAL A 142 -7.33 -19.38 16.27
N ASN A 143 -7.03 -18.12 16.57
CA ASN A 143 -7.72 -17.36 17.62
C ASN A 143 -9.23 -17.23 17.32
N ASN A 144 -9.59 -16.90 16.07
CA ASN A 144 -10.99 -16.79 15.66
C ASN A 144 -11.74 -18.13 15.76
N LYS A 145 -11.07 -19.27 15.52
CA LYS A 145 -11.66 -20.59 15.73
C LYS A 145 -11.89 -20.90 17.21
N VAL A 146 -10.97 -20.49 18.08
CA VAL A 146 -11.10 -20.65 19.53
C VAL A 146 -12.26 -19.80 20.07
N GLU A 147 -12.36 -18.54 19.65
CA GLU A 147 -13.45 -17.65 20.04
C GLU A 147 -14.83 -18.20 19.61
N ARG A 148 -14.96 -18.64 18.36
CA ARG A 148 -16.21 -19.28 17.87
C ARG A 148 -16.58 -20.54 18.66
N ARG A 149 -15.59 -21.33 19.10
CA ARG A 149 -15.83 -22.51 19.95
C ARG A 149 -16.32 -22.10 21.35
N SER A 150 -15.70 -21.10 21.97
CA SER A 150 -16.13 -20.57 23.27
C SER A 150 -17.54 -19.98 23.24
N VAL A 151 -17.90 -19.25 22.18
CA VAL A 151 -19.28 -18.73 21.98
C VAL A 151 -20.28 -19.87 21.75
N SER A 152 -19.90 -20.92 21.02
CA SER A 152 -20.78 -22.09 20.81
C SER A 152 -20.97 -22.94 22.08
N MET A 153 -19.98 -22.98 22.99
CA MET A 153 -20.11 -23.67 24.29
C MET A 153 -20.93 -22.86 25.31
N GLY A 154 -20.97 -21.53 25.20
CA GLY A 154 -21.69 -20.65 26.11
C GLY A 154 -23.22 -20.58 25.95
N THR A 155 -23.81 -21.25 24.95
CA THR A 155 -25.25 -21.18 24.64
C THR A 155 -26.07 -22.43 24.95
N ARG A 156 -25.50 -23.42 25.68
CA ARG A 156 -26.29 -24.57 26.14
C ARG A 156 -27.09 -24.23 27.40
N ARG A 157 -28.17 -23.45 27.21
CA ARG A 157 -29.18 -23.18 28.25
C ARG A 157 -29.82 -24.52 28.65
N VAL A 158 -29.52 -25.00 29.85
CA VAL A 158 -30.18 -26.16 30.45
C VAL A 158 -31.69 -25.86 30.52
N ARG A 159 -32.50 -26.52 29.70
CA ARG A 159 -33.96 -26.51 29.87
C ARG A 159 -34.26 -27.31 31.14
N ASN A 160 -34.67 -26.62 32.19
CA ASN A 160 -35.16 -27.23 33.41
C ASN A 160 -36.57 -27.79 33.12
N PRO A 161 -36.83 -29.11 33.22
CA PRO A 161 -38.17 -29.63 33.07
C PRO A 161 -38.80 -29.67 34.46
N SER A 162 -39.75 -28.78 34.74
CA SER A 162 -40.85 -28.98 35.71
C SER A 162 -41.60 -27.68 35.92
N VAL A 163 -42.79 -27.56 35.35
CA VAL A 163 -44.03 -27.27 36.11
C VAL A 163 -45.18 -27.90 35.33
N THR A 164 -45.84 -28.88 35.92
CA THR A 164 -47.25 -29.18 35.66
C THR A 164 -47.94 -29.15 37.01
N ILE A 165 -49.11 -28.49 36.99
CA ILE A 165 -50.03 -28.06 38.06
C ILE A 165 -49.95 -28.89 39.35
#